data_AF-A0A833CNN7-F1
#
_entry.id   AF-A0A833CNN7-F1
#
_cell.length_a   1.000
_cell.length_b   1.000
_cell.length_c   1.000
_cell.angle_alpha   90.00
_cell.angle_beta   90.00
_cell.angle_gamma   90.00
#
_symmetry.space_group_name_H-M   'P 1'
#
loop_
_entity.id
_entity.type
_entity.pdbx_description
1 polymer ?
#
loop_
_entity_poly.entity_id
_entity_poly.type
_entity_poly.pdbx_seq_one_letter_code
_entity_poly.pdbx_strand_id
1 'polypeptide(L)' 'MLNRIVTSITGQKVYITIDGDVVDAIAYKYYGKHGKNTEALLEANPGLFAYGPVLPAGLRIVLPTISQEEQAQSFKTLWD' A
#
# COMPACT_ATOMS: atom_id res chain seq x y z
N MET A 1 -3.12 3.63 9.86
CA MET A 1 -2.78 2.65 8.80
C MET A 1 -1.64 3.17 7.94
N LEU A 2 -1.77 4.27 7.19
CA LEU A 2 -0.69 4.79 6.32
C LEU A 2 0.57 5.33 7.03
N ASN A 3 0.57 5.51 8.35
CA ASN A 3 1.74 5.89 9.15
C ASN A 3 2.88 4.84 9.17
N ARG A 4 2.71 3.73 8.44
CA ARG A 4 3.70 2.64 8.33
C ARG A 4 4.36 2.56 6.96
N ILE A 5 4.28 3.63 6.17
CA ILE A 5 5.03 3.74 4.91
C ILE A 5 6.44 4.23 5.23
N VAL A 6 7.43 3.46 4.81
CA VAL A 6 8.86 3.79 4.89
C VAL A 6 9.43 3.94 3.49
N THR A 7 10.40 4.83 3.34
CA THR A 7 11.12 5.01 2.07
C THR A 7 12.41 4.19 2.14
N SER A 8 12.59 3.28 1.20
CA SER A 8 13.85 2.54 1.03
C SER A 8 14.96 3.48 0.58
N ILE A 9 16.23 3.07 0.76
CA ILE A 9 17.41 3.81 0.26
C ILE A 9 17.38 4.06 -1.26
N THR A 10 16.60 3.28 -2.00
CA THR A 10 16.37 3.40 -3.44
C THR A 10 15.24 4.38 -3.80
N GLY A 11 14.61 5.04 -2.81
CA GLY A 11 13.48 5.95 -3.02
C GLY A 11 12.12 5.26 -3.13
N GLN A 12 12.07 3.93 -3.09
CA GLN A 12 10.83 3.16 -3.18
C GLN A 12 10.03 3.21 -1.87
N LYS A 13 8.72 3.43 -1.98
CA LYS A 13 7.81 3.40 -0.82
C LYS A 13 7.45 1.97 -0.46
N VAL A 14 7.53 1.64 0.81
CA VAL A 14 7.23 0.30 1.35
C VAL A 14 6.27 0.45 2.51
N TYR A 15 5.15 -0.27 2.47
CA TYR A 15 4.18 -0.34 3.56
C TYR A 15 4.48 -1.55 4.46
N ILE A 16 4.46 -1.34 5.77
CA ILE A 16 4.55 -2.43 6.75
C ILE A 16 3.15 -2.77 7.26
N THR A 17 2.71 -3.99 6.97
CA THR A 17 1.39 -4.50 7.34
C THR A 17 1.21 -4.68 8.85
N ILE A 18 -0.04 -4.64 9.28
CA ILE A 18 -0.50 -5.08 10.60
C ILE A 18 -1.49 -6.23 10.48
N ASP A 19 -1.76 -6.88 11.60
CA ASP A 19 -2.73 -7.97 11.65
C ASP A 19 -4.11 -7.46 11.22
N GLY A 20 -4.75 -8.19 10.30
CA GLY A 20 -6.04 -7.79 9.73
C GLY A 20 -5.94 -6.89 8.49
N ASP A 21 -4.73 -6.52 8.03
CA ASP A 21 -4.59 -5.74 6.80
C ASP A 21 -4.99 -6.56 5.57
N VAL A 22 -5.59 -5.88 4.59
CA VAL A 22 -6.02 -6.48 3.32
C VAL A 22 -5.39 -5.71 2.17
N VAL A 23 -4.88 -6.43 1.18
CA VAL A 23 -4.20 -5.85 0.00
C VAL A 23 -5.06 -4.77 -0.67
N ASP A 24 -6.34 -5.06 -0.88
CA ASP A 24 -7.28 -4.14 -1.52
C ASP A 24 -7.52 -2.88 -0.69
N ALA A 25 -7.63 -3.01 0.64
CA ALA A 25 -7.77 -1.86 1.54
C ALA A 25 -6.52 -0.98 1.55
N ILE A 26 -5.32 -1.57 1.47
CA ILE A 26 -4.06 -0.85 1.36
C ILE A 26 -4.00 -0.11 0.02
N ALA A 27 -4.30 -0.79 -1.09
CA ALA A 27 -4.32 -0.21 -2.42
C ALA A 27 -5.33 0.94 -2.50
N TYR A 28 -6.55 0.75 -2.01
CA TYR A 28 -7.59 1.78 -1.96
C TYR A 28 -7.17 2.99 -1.12
N LYS A 29 -6.57 2.76 0.07
CA LYS A 29 -6.14 3.85 0.93
C LYS A 29 -4.97 4.62 0.33
N TYR A 30 -4.00 3.95 -0.28
CA TYR A 30 -2.79 4.60 -0.78
C TYR A 30 -2.99 5.25 -2.16
N TYR A 31 -3.69 4.56 -3.07
CA TYR A 31 -3.88 5.00 -4.46
C TYR A 31 -5.28 5.55 -4.75
N GLY A 32 -6.25 5.34 -3.88
CA GLY A 32 -7.64 5.78 -4.09
C GLY A 32 -8.48 4.81 -4.94
N LYS A 33 -9.61 5.33 -5.43
CA LYS A 33 -10.72 4.55 -6.01
C LYS A 33 -10.56 4.19 -7.50
N HIS A 34 -9.44 4.54 -8.14
CA HIS A 34 -9.28 4.46 -9.60
C HIS A 34 -8.25 3.41 -10.06
N GLY A 35 -8.69 2.45 -10.89
CA GLY A 35 -7.91 1.74 -11.92
C GLY A 35 -6.73 0.86 -11.49
N LYS A 36 -6.88 -0.47 -11.54
CA LYS A 36 -5.79 -1.48 -11.53
C LYS A 36 -4.70 -1.37 -10.44
N ASN A 37 -4.92 -0.57 -9.39
CA ASN A 37 -3.98 -0.37 -8.29
C ASN A 37 -3.64 -1.68 -7.57
N THR A 38 -4.66 -2.52 -7.35
CA THR A 38 -4.48 -3.83 -6.73
C THR A 38 -3.66 -4.76 -7.62
N GLU A 39 -3.87 -4.73 -8.95
CA GLU A 39 -3.11 -5.53 -9.93
C GLU A 39 -1.63 -5.10 -9.93
N ALA A 40 -1.34 -3.81 -10.09
CA ALA A 40 0.04 -3.30 -10.08
C ALA A 40 0.77 -3.61 -8.76
N LEU A 41 0.05 -3.53 -7.63
CA LEU A 41 0.61 -3.86 -6.32
C LEU A 41 0.87 -5.37 -6.19
N LEU A 42 0.03 -6.23 -6.75
CA LEU A 42 0.25 -7.68 -6.77
C LEU A 42 1.38 -8.07 -7.74
N GLU A 43 1.51 -7.40 -8.89
CA GLU A 43 2.63 -7.58 -9.82
C GLU A 43 3.97 -7.18 -9.17
N ALA A 44 3.99 -6.09 -8.41
CA ALA A 44 5.16 -5.66 -7.66
C ALA A 44 5.48 -6.56 -6.44
N ASN A 45 4.52 -7.37 -5.99
CA ASN A 45 4.64 -8.23 -4.81
C ASN A 45 4.05 -9.63 -5.08
N PRO A 46 4.66 -10.45 -5.95
CA PRO A 46 4.10 -11.72 -6.39
C PRO A 46 3.86 -12.72 -5.24
N GLY A 47 4.59 -12.58 -4.13
CA GLY A 47 4.42 -13.40 -2.93
C GLY A 47 3.19 -13.07 -2.09
N LEU A 48 2.45 -11.98 -2.37
CA LEU A 48 1.31 -11.57 -1.53
C LEU A 48 0.15 -12.56 -1.56
N PHE A 49 -0.10 -13.19 -2.72
CA PHE A 49 -1.20 -14.15 -2.87
C PHE A 49 -1.07 -15.36 -1.94
N ALA A 50 0.15 -15.73 -1.54
CA ALA A 50 0.39 -16.86 -0.66
C ALA A 50 -0.11 -16.65 0.77
N TYR A 51 -0.28 -15.39 1.20
CA TYR A 51 -0.76 -15.05 2.54
C TYR A 51 -2.29 -15.06 2.65
N GLY A 52 -3.00 -15.12 1.51
CA GLY A 52 -4.45 -15.07 1.47
C GLY A 52 -5.02 -13.64 1.55
N PRO A 53 -6.34 -13.50 1.80
CA PRO A 53 -7.02 -12.21 1.78
C PRO A 53 -6.64 -11.29 2.96
N VAL A 54 -6.24 -11.87 4.10
CA VAL A 54 -5.81 -11.15 5.30
C VAL A 54 -4.33 -11.37 5.49
N LEU A 55 -3.58 -10.28 5.61
CA LEU A 55 -2.14 -10.28 5.70
C LEU A 55 -1.69 -10.34 7.17
N PRO A 56 -0.65 -11.12 7.49
CA PRO A 56 -0.04 -11.10 8.80
C PRO A 56 0.72 -9.79 9.04
N ALA A 57 0.84 -9.39 10.31
CA ALA A 57 1.62 -8.22 10.68
C ALA A 57 3.11 -8.35 10.31
N GLY A 58 3.73 -7.24 9.92
CA GLY A 58 5.19 -7.15 9.69
C GLY A 58 5.64 -7.49 8.26
N LEU A 59 4.72 -7.86 7.36
CA LEU A 59 5.02 -8.03 5.95
C LEU A 59 5.34 -6.68 5.29
N ARG A 60 6.40 -6.67 4.47
CA ARG A 60 6.85 -5.52 3.70
C ARG A 60 6.21 -5.57 2.30
N ILE A 61 5.37 -4.59 2.01
CA ILE A 61 4.71 -4.45 0.72
C ILE A 61 5.32 -3.28 -0.04
N VAL A 62 5.88 -3.56 -1.20
CA VAL A 62 6.35 -2.53 -2.11
C VAL A 62 5.14 -1.81 -2.70
N LEU A 63 5.11 -0.49 -2.56
CA LEU A 63 4.11 0.38 -3.19
C LEU A 63 4.72 0.93 -4.49
N PRO A 64 4.45 0.33 -5.67
CA PRO A 64 4.96 0.85 -6.93
C PRO A 64 4.41 2.25 -7.20
N THR A 65 5.21 3.08 -7.87
CA THR A 65 4.72 4.34 -8.43
C THR A 65 3.88 4.00 -9.65
N ILE A 66 2.57 3.96 -9.48
CA ILE A 66 1.65 3.93 -10.61
C ILE A 66 1.60 5.34 -11.22
N SER A 67 1.60 5.43 -12.55
CA SER A 67 1.45 6.69 -13.26
C SER A 67 -0.02 7.12 -13.23
N GLN A 68 -0.50 7.42 -12.03
CA GLN A 68 -1.65 8.28 -11.79
C GLN A 68 -1.05 9.45 -11.02
N GLU A 69 -1.19 10.66 -11.61
CA GLU A 69 -0.74 11.94 -11.05
C GLU A 69 -0.68 11.91 -9.54
N GLU A 70 0.47 12.31 -8.99
CA GLU A 70 0.84 12.30 -7.58
C GLU A 70 -0.25 12.87 -6.67
N GLN A 71 -1.29 12.10 -6.41
CA GLN A 71 -2.21 12.35 -5.32
C GLN A 71 -1.56 11.73 -4.09
N ALA A 72 -0.41 12.32 -3.73
CA ALA A 72 0.03 12.33 -2.35
C ALA A 72 -1.17 12.85 -1.57
N GLN A 73 -1.97 11.93 -1.02
CA GLN A 73 -3.08 12.27 -0.15
C GLN A 73 -2.50 13.23 0.87
N SER A 74 -2.91 14.50 0.75
CA SER A 74 -2.80 15.46 1.82
C SER A 74 -3.37 14.75 3.03
N PHE A 75 -2.50 14.44 3.97
CA PHE A 75 -2.86 13.82 5.22
C PHE A 75 -3.86 14.78 5.87
N LYS A 76 -5.16 14.51 5.67
CA LYS A 76 -6.21 15.28 6.33
C LYS A 76 -6.17 14.81 7.77
N THR A 77 -5.37 15.50 8.57
CA THR A 77 -5.40 15.35 10.01
C THR A 77 -6.82 15.68 10.45
N LEU A 78 -7.60 14.64 10.76
CA LEU A 78 -8.88 14.76 11.44
C LEU A 78 -8.56 15.04 12.90
N TRP A 79 -8.16 16.28 13.19
CA TRP A 79 -8.28 16.86 14.51
C TRP A 79 -9.29 18.01 14.41
N ASP A 80 -10.23 18.00 15.37
CA ASP A 80 -10.79 19.22 15.95
C ASP A 80 -9.71 19.86 16.84
#